data_AF-A0A2N6C3A8-F1
#
_entry.id   AF-A0A2N6C3A8-F1
#
_cell.length_a   1.000
_cell.length_b   1.000
_cell.length_c   1.000
_cell.angle_alpha   90.00
_cell.angle_beta   90.00
_cell.angle_gamma   90.00
#
_symmetry.space_group_name_H-M   'P 1'
#
loop_
_entity.id
_entity.type
_entity.pdbx_description
1 polymer ?
#
loop_
_entity_poly.entity_id
_entity_poly.type
_entity_poly.pdbx_seq_one_letter_code
_entity_poly.pdbx_strand_id
1 'polypeptide(L)'
;MSRDKKPSRPLAGADTQNESGETAMHDTAPPLRRGCRTALRLLLLYCLCLAPTLVRAESGEDIIRRVEDNLNGESAFLQLTMVVQTKRSKRTMKMESWSVGTEKSFIRITYPGKDKGITFLKIDNAMWQYVPRIEKTIKIPASMMLQSWMGSDFTNDDLVRESSISEDYLAELQGEDETGYLVDLHAREEAPVVWSRIRMHVSRDHYLPTTVRYYDEEDNLVRILEYLEVRRYGERFYPSRWLMLPQSPDKAGHQTEVIIDQAVFDEEIDEAYFSKRALKRFSS
;
A
#
# COMPACT_ATOMS: atom_id res chain seq x y z
N MET A 1 -70.30 17.06 -3.60
CA MET A 1 -70.40 18.05 -4.70
C MET A 1 -69.49 17.59 -5.84
N SER A 2 -69.96 17.56 -7.10
CA SER A 2 -69.89 18.67 -8.09
C SER A 2 -68.46 19.14 -8.38
N ARG A 3 -68.02 19.36 -9.63
CA ARG A 3 -68.49 19.01 -11.00
C ARG A 3 -67.54 19.75 -11.97
N ASP A 4 -67.24 19.20 -13.14
CA ASP A 4 -67.06 19.95 -14.42
C ASP A 4 -65.93 21.04 -14.51
N LYS A 5 -65.41 21.46 -15.68
CA LYS A 5 -65.54 20.99 -17.08
C LYS A 5 -64.36 21.44 -17.97
N LYS A 6 -64.06 20.64 -19.01
CA LYS A 6 -63.53 21.07 -20.34
C LYS A 6 -64.69 21.64 -21.21
N PRO A 7 -64.53 22.25 -22.41
CA PRO A 7 -63.45 22.15 -23.42
C PRO A 7 -62.69 23.51 -23.59
N SER A 8 -62.22 24.10 -24.72
CA SER A 8 -62.42 23.90 -26.18
C SER A 8 -61.29 24.50 -27.06
N ARG A 9 -61.32 24.16 -28.36
CA ARG A 9 -60.85 24.98 -29.50
C ARG A 9 -62.09 25.53 -30.27
N PRO A 10 -61.95 26.55 -31.13
CA PRO A 10 -62.09 26.34 -32.59
C PRO A 10 -60.81 26.71 -33.39
N LEU A 11 -60.50 26.09 -34.54
CA LEU A 11 -60.88 26.44 -35.94
C LEU A 11 -60.37 27.82 -36.42
N ALA A 12 -59.80 28.08 -37.61
CA ALA A 12 -59.42 27.38 -38.85
C ALA A 12 -59.97 28.12 -40.11
N GLY A 13 -59.11 28.28 -41.11
CA GLY A 13 -59.33 28.92 -42.42
C GLY A 13 -57.93 29.27 -43.00
N ALA A 14 -57.50 28.90 -44.22
CA ALA A 14 -58.15 28.97 -45.54
C ALA A 14 -58.44 30.42 -45.96
N ASP A 15 -58.09 30.91 -47.14
CA ASP A 15 -57.29 30.36 -48.26
C ASP A 15 -57.03 31.52 -49.23
N THR A 16 -55.93 31.57 -50.00
CA THR A 16 -55.87 32.25 -51.32
C THR A 16 -54.53 32.08 -52.04
N GLN A 17 -54.61 31.86 -53.35
CA GLN A 17 -53.48 31.92 -54.28
C GLN A 17 -53.36 33.33 -54.86
N ASN A 18 -52.16 33.76 -55.27
CA ASN A 18 -51.98 34.33 -56.61
C ASN A 18 -50.53 34.17 -57.12
N GLU A 19 -50.34 34.42 -58.41
CA GLU A 19 -49.20 33.97 -59.20
C GLU A 19 -48.11 35.04 -59.48
N SER A 20 -47.04 34.56 -60.12
CA SER A 20 -46.08 35.30 -60.98
C SER A 20 -45.03 36.19 -60.30
N GLY A 21 -43.79 36.06 -60.78
CA GLY A 21 -42.61 36.74 -60.21
C GLY A 21 -41.29 36.13 -60.67
N GLU A 22 -41.17 35.77 -61.95
CA GLU A 22 -39.93 35.19 -62.50
C GLU A 22 -38.85 36.28 -62.64
N THR A 23 -37.78 36.19 -61.85
CA THR A 23 -36.51 36.88 -62.14
C THR A 23 -35.35 36.10 -61.56
N ALA A 24 -34.59 35.40 -62.41
CA ALA A 24 -33.38 34.70 -62.00
C ALA A 24 -32.27 35.71 -61.66
N MET A 25 -31.82 35.73 -60.41
CA MET A 25 -30.61 36.46 -60.01
C MET A 25 -29.55 35.49 -59.54
N HIS A 26 -28.42 35.47 -60.26
CA HIS A 26 -27.27 34.61 -59.97
C HIS A 26 -26.56 35.08 -58.69
N ASP A 27 -26.93 34.54 -57.52
CA ASP A 27 -26.11 34.68 -56.32
C ASP A 27 -24.99 33.62 -56.33
N THR A 28 -23.93 33.91 -57.09
CA THR A 28 -22.74 33.06 -57.17
C THR A 28 -21.89 33.23 -55.92
N ALA A 29 -22.27 32.55 -54.84
CA ALA A 29 -21.41 32.35 -53.67
C ALA A 29 -20.02 31.88 -54.14
N PRO A 30 -18.92 32.58 -53.78
CA PRO A 30 -17.61 32.34 -54.37
C PRO A 30 -17.12 30.92 -54.03
N PRO A 31 -16.47 30.21 -54.97
CA PRO A 31 -16.08 28.83 -54.76
C PRO A 31 -15.07 28.72 -53.61
N LEU A 32 -15.52 28.17 -52.47
CA LEU A 32 -14.70 27.89 -51.29
C LEU A 32 -13.47 27.08 -51.72
N ARG A 33 -12.31 27.73 -51.71
CA ARG A 33 -11.08 27.26 -52.35
C ARG A 33 -10.76 25.84 -51.88
N ARG A 34 -10.62 24.88 -52.81
CA ARG A 34 -10.41 23.45 -52.50
C ARG A 34 -9.28 23.20 -51.50
N GLY A 35 -8.20 24.02 -51.56
CA GLY A 35 -7.08 23.98 -50.61
C GLY A 35 -7.44 24.23 -49.14
N CYS A 36 -8.54 24.93 -48.84
CA CYS A 36 -8.99 25.13 -47.46
C CYS A 36 -9.46 23.81 -46.82
N ARG A 37 -10.12 22.92 -47.57
CA ARG A 37 -10.56 21.60 -47.07
C ARG A 37 -9.39 20.63 -46.84
N THR A 38 -8.30 20.72 -47.61
CA THR A 38 -7.08 19.93 -47.36
C THR A 38 -6.25 20.52 -46.22
N ALA A 39 -6.10 21.85 -46.15
CA ALA A 39 -5.43 22.52 -45.03
C ALA A 39 -6.13 22.21 -43.69
N LEU A 40 -7.47 22.28 -43.63
CA LEU A 40 -8.23 21.95 -42.42
C LEU A 40 -8.09 20.48 -42.01
N ARG A 41 -8.01 19.55 -42.98
CA ARG A 41 -7.76 18.12 -42.70
C ARG A 41 -6.34 17.87 -42.16
N LEU A 42 -5.34 18.55 -42.71
CA LEU A 42 -3.95 18.46 -42.22
C LEU A 42 -3.82 19.10 -40.83
N LEU A 43 -4.52 20.21 -40.57
CA LEU A 43 -4.57 20.84 -39.25
C LEU A 43 -5.23 19.94 -38.20
N LEU A 44 -6.34 19.27 -38.55
CA LEU A 44 -6.99 18.29 -37.69
C LEU A 44 -6.10 17.06 -37.41
N LEU A 45 -5.36 16.57 -38.41
CA LEU A 45 -4.39 15.48 -38.21
C LEU A 45 -3.24 15.91 -37.29
N TYR A 46 -2.75 17.14 -37.46
CA TYR A 46 -1.70 17.73 -36.62
C TYR A 46 -2.16 17.90 -35.18
N CYS A 47 -3.37 18.42 -34.94
CA CYS A 47 -3.96 18.49 -33.60
C CYS A 47 -4.19 17.11 -32.97
N LEU A 48 -4.47 16.07 -33.76
CA LEU A 48 -4.61 14.70 -33.24
C LEU A 48 -3.25 14.09 -32.84
N CYS A 49 -2.16 14.46 -33.54
CA CYS A 49 -0.79 14.11 -33.16
C CYS A 49 -0.23 14.98 -32.02
N LEU A 50 -0.82 16.16 -31.78
CA LEU A 50 -0.54 17.04 -30.63
C LEU A 50 -1.53 16.83 -29.46
N ALA A 51 -2.23 15.70 -29.41
CA ALA A 51 -2.92 15.29 -28.20
C ALA A 51 -1.88 15.18 -27.06
N PRO A 52 -1.96 16.00 -26.00
CA PRO A 52 -0.97 15.95 -24.94
C PRO A 52 -1.07 14.60 -24.25
N THR A 53 0.02 13.83 -24.26
CA THR A 53 0.16 12.67 -23.38
C THR A 53 0.11 13.20 -21.94
N LEU A 54 -1.05 13.07 -21.30
CA LEU A 54 -1.23 13.37 -19.89
C LEU A 54 -0.37 12.40 -19.09
N VAL A 55 0.86 12.82 -18.81
CA VAL A 55 1.71 12.22 -17.78
C VAL A 55 1.00 12.49 -16.46
N ARG A 56 0.14 11.55 -16.07
CA ARG A 56 -0.42 11.50 -14.71
C ARG A 56 0.76 11.34 -13.77
N ALA A 57 1.03 12.39 -12.98
CA ALA A 57 1.93 12.28 -11.85
C ALA A 57 1.46 11.14 -10.95
N GLU A 58 2.40 10.35 -10.46
CA GLU A 58 2.12 9.21 -9.60
C GLU A 58 1.63 9.70 -8.24
N SER A 59 0.55 9.14 -7.71
CA SER A 59 0.03 9.58 -6.41
C SER A 59 0.72 8.84 -5.26
N GLY A 60 0.67 9.40 -4.05
CA GLY A 60 1.23 8.73 -2.87
C GLY A 60 0.60 7.36 -2.64
N GLU A 61 -0.71 7.21 -2.89
CA GLU A 61 -1.40 5.92 -2.78
C GLU A 61 -0.98 4.92 -3.86
N ASP A 62 -0.70 5.37 -5.08
CA ASP A 62 -0.20 4.49 -6.15
C ASP A 62 1.23 3.99 -5.83
N ILE A 63 2.08 4.85 -5.27
CA ILE A 63 3.43 4.50 -4.81
C ILE A 63 3.38 3.52 -3.64
N ILE A 64 2.51 3.76 -2.65
CA ILE A 64 2.44 2.96 -1.42
C ILE A 64 1.82 1.58 -1.66
N ARG A 65 0.82 1.45 -2.55
CA ARG A 65 0.37 0.12 -2.99
C ARG A 65 1.52 -0.67 -3.62
N ARG A 66 2.33 -0.04 -4.49
CA ARG A 66 3.53 -0.68 -5.04
C ARG A 66 4.56 -1.06 -3.98
N VAL A 67 4.68 -0.30 -2.88
CA VAL A 67 5.53 -0.71 -1.75
C VAL A 67 5.01 -1.99 -1.11
N GLU A 68 3.71 -2.08 -0.84
CA GLU A 68 3.10 -3.30 -0.27
C GLU A 68 3.17 -4.49 -1.23
N ASP A 69 2.92 -4.27 -2.53
CA ASP A 69 3.03 -5.25 -3.60
C ASP A 69 4.49 -5.74 -3.80
N ASN A 70 5.51 -4.96 -3.43
CA ASN A 70 6.92 -5.35 -3.49
C ASN A 70 7.51 -5.86 -2.16
N LEU A 71 6.82 -5.66 -1.02
CA LEU A 71 7.20 -6.21 0.27
C LEU A 71 6.49 -7.53 0.62
N ASN A 72 5.20 -7.64 0.32
CA ASN A 72 4.38 -8.79 0.71
C ASN A 72 4.41 -9.86 -0.38
N GLY A 73 3.75 -9.59 -1.52
CA GLY A 73 3.57 -10.55 -2.62
C GLY A 73 2.31 -11.39 -2.40
N GLU A 74 2.07 -12.38 -3.27
CA GLU A 74 0.96 -13.31 -3.07
C GLU A 74 1.24 -14.24 -1.88
N SER A 75 2.50 -14.66 -1.73
CA SER A 75 2.99 -15.38 -0.57
C SER A 75 4.47 -15.08 -0.28
N ALA A 76 4.91 -15.36 0.95
CA ALA A 76 6.33 -15.33 1.31
C ALA A 76 6.69 -16.45 2.28
N PHE A 77 7.86 -17.05 2.08
CA PHE A 77 8.61 -17.82 3.08
C PHE A 77 9.96 -17.16 3.32
N LEU A 78 10.21 -16.78 4.58
CA LEU A 78 11.46 -16.12 5.00
C LEU A 78 12.15 -16.97 6.08
N GLN A 79 13.45 -17.24 5.90
CA GLN A 79 14.33 -17.56 7.04
C GLN A 79 15.07 -16.28 7.42
N LEU A 80 15.03 -15.91 8.70
CA LEU A 80 15.65 -14.66 9.14
C LEU A 80 16.30 -14.75 10.53
N THR A 81 17.35 -13.95 10.68
CA THR A 81 18.10 -13.73 11.93
C THR A 81 17.78 -12.34 12.45
N MET A 82 17.23 -12.26 13.67
CA MET A 82 16.99 -10.99 14.35
C MET A 82 17.98 -10.80 15.50
N VAL A 83 18.67 -9.65 15.51
CA VAL A 83 19.70 -9.28 16.47
C VAL A 83 19.25 -8.04 17.24
N VAL A 84 18.83 -8.24 18.49
CA VAL A 84 18.47 -7.15 19.41
C VAL A 84 19.70 -6.72 20.20
N GLN A 85 20.01 -5.44 20.16
CA GLN A 85 21.12 -4.79 20.86
C GLN A 85 20.55 -3.74 21.81
N THR A 86 20.99 -3.77 23.06
CA THR A 86 20.67 -2.75 24.08
C THR A 86 21.94 -2.29 24.80
N LYS A 87 21.83 -1.26 25.66
CA LYS A 87 22.91 -0.82 26.56
C LYS A 87 23.47 -1.93 27.47
N ARG A 88 22.73 -3.03 27.67
CA ARG A 88 23.06 -4.09 28.65
C ARG A 88 23.29 -5.48 28.06
N SER A 89 22.84 -5.73 26.82
CA SER A 89 22.84 -7.07 26.23
C SER A 89 22.74 -7.04 24.71
N LYS A 90 23.25 -8.11 24.09
CA LYS A 90 22.98 -8.46 22.69
C LYS A 90 22.32 -9.85 22.68
N ARG A 91 21.20 -10.01 21.97
CA ARG A 91 20.50 -11.30 21.82
C ARG A 91 20.15 -11.53 20.35
N THR A 92 20.67 -12.62 19.81
CA THR A 92 20.29 -13.14 18.50
C THR A 92 19.14 -14.13 18.65
N MET A 93 18.20 -14.08 17.70
CA MET A 93 17.16 -15.07 17.44
C MET A 93 17.25 -15.50 15.98
N LYS A 94 16.84 -16.73 15.67
CA LYS A 94 16.53 -17.15 14.29
C LYS A 94 15.11 -17.67 14.24
N MET A 95 14.46 -17.50 13.11
CA MET A 95 13.08 -17.91 12.89
C MET A 95 12.79 -18.14 11.41
N GLU A 96 11.69 -18.84 11.18
CA GLU A 96 11.04 -18.97 9.89
C GLU A 96 9.72 -18.20 9.94
N SER A 97 9.36 -17.53 8.86
CA SER A 97 8.05 -16.89 8.65
C SER A 97 7.41 -17.44 7.38
N TRP A 98 6.10 -17.62 7.41
CA TRP A 98 5.24 -17.94 6.27
C TRP A 98 4.10 -16.92 6.24
N SER A 99 3.82 -16.30 5.10
CA SER A 99 2.66 -15.42 4.92
C SER A 99 1.98 -15.66 3.57
N VAL A 100 0.67 -15.39 3.53
CA VAL A 100 -0.16 -15.40 2.32
C VAL A 100 -1.03 -14.16 2.38
N GLY A 101 -0.96 -13.34 1.33
CA GLY A 101 -1.61 -12.04 1.25
C GLY A 101 -1.24 -11.11 2.41
N THR A 102 -2.20 -10.27 2.81
CA THR A 102 -2.08 -9.35 3.94
C THR A 102 -2.72 -9.92 5.23
N GLU A 103 -3.42 -11.05 5.14
CA GLU A 103 -4.35 -11.53 6.15
C GLU A 103 -3.73 -12.62 7.04
N LYS A 104 -2.87 -13.48 6.48
CA LYS A 104 -2.37 -14.70 7.14
C LYS A 104 -0.86 -14.65 7.31
N SER A 105 -0.37 -14.82 8.55
CA SER A 105 1.07 -15.13 8.77
C SER A 105 1.29 -16.11 9.93
N PHE A 106 2.37 -16.89 9.84
CA PHE A 106 2.82 -17.83 10.86
C PHE A 106 4.33 -17.69 11.05
N ILE A 107 4.79 -17.55 12.29
CA ILE A 107 6.22 -17.40 12.62
C ILE A 107 6.63 -18.51 13.58
N ARG A 108 7.77 -19.17 13.33
CA ARG A 108 8.37 -20.17 14.21
C ARG A 108 9.76 -19.75 14.65
N ILE A 109 9.96 -19.56 15.96
CA ILE A 109 11.28 -19.29 16.53
C ILE A 109 12.10 -20.58 16.56
N THR A 110 13.26 -20.60 15.89
CA THR A 110 14.14 -21.76 15.78
C THR A 110 15.36 -21.65 16.71
N TYR A 111 15.77 -20.42 17.08
CA TYR A 111 16.87 -20.11 17.99
C TYR A 111 16.56 -18.83 18.79
N PRO A 112 17.03 -18.67 20.05
CA PRO A 112 17.88 -19.57 20.85
C PRO A 112 17.08 -20.69 21.53
N GLY A 113 17.76 -21.74 22.00
CA GLY A 113 17.13 -22.94 22.56
C GLY A 113 16.16 -22.72 23.75
N LYS A 114 16.25 -21.59 24.46
CA LYS A 114 15.29 -21.19 25.51
C LYS A 114 13.97 -20.61 24.98
N ASP A 115 13.98 -20.13 23.73
CA ASP A 115 12.87 -19.48 23.03
C ASP A 115 12.42 -20.33 21.81
N LYS A 116 13.17 -21.38 21.42
CA LYS A 116 12.84 -22.31 20.32
C LYS A 116 11.45 -22.92 20.52
N GLY A 117 10.70 -23.00 19.43
CA GLY A 117 9.36 -23.60 19.42
C GLY A 117 8.26 -22.63 19.85
N ILE A 118 8.60 -21.42 20.30
CA ILE A 118 7.61 -20.34 20.35
C ILE A 118 7.13 -20.09 18.92
N THR A 119 5.82 -20.08 18.75
CA THR A 119 5.16 -19.84 17.46
C THR A 119 4.17 -18.69 17.59
N PHE A 120 3.98 -17.96 16.49
CA PHE A 120 2.98 -16.90 16.36
C PHE A 120 2.09 -17.20 15.15
N LEU A 121 0.85 -16.74 15.19
CA LEU A 121 -0.14 -16.85 14.13
C LEU A 121 -0.94 -15.56 14.08
N LYS A 122 -0.86 -14.86 12.94
CA LYS A 122 -1.80 -13.80 12.52
C LYS A 122 -2.88 -14.44 11.65
N ILE A 123 -4.14 -14.15 11.94
CA ILE A 123 -5.25 -14.26 10.99
C ILE A 123 -6.05 -12.96 11.13
N ASP A 124 -6.16 -12.22 10.03
CA ASP A 124 -6.71 -10.86 9.99
C ASP A 124 -6.00 -9.97 11.05
N ASN A 125 -6.75 -9.06 11.67
CA ASN A 125 -6.30 -8.23 12.80
C ASN A 125 -6.22 -8.99 14.15
N ALA A 126 -5.93 -10.29 14.16
CA ALA A 126 -5.84 -11.10 15.38
C ALA A 126 -4.57 -11.98 15.43
N MET A 127 -3.72 -11.71 16.43
CA MET A 127 -2.52 -12.51 16.70
C MET A 127 -2.69 -13.44 17.91
N TRP A 128 -2.13 -14.65 17.78
CA TRP A 128 -1.93 -15.62 18.86
C TRP A 128 -0.46 -16.01 18.96
N GLN A 129 0.01 -16.30 20.17
CA GLN A 129 1.31 -16.91 20.45
C GLN A 129 1.09 -18.28 21.11
N TYR A 130 1.95 -19.26 20.86
CA TYR A 130 2.09 -20.46 21.68
C TYR A 130 3.48 -20.54 22.31
N VAL A 131 3.54 -20.93 23.59
CA VAL A 131 4.77 -21.01 24.38
C VAL A 131 4.97 -22.44 24.89
N PRO A 132 5.89 -23.24 24.30
CA PRO A 132 6.02 -24.66 24.61
C PRO A 132 6.26 -24.98 26.08
N ARG A 133 7.11 -24.18 26.75
CA ARG A 133 7.53 -24.36 28.15
C ARG A 133 6.37 -24.32 29.17
N ILE A 134 5.19 -23.83 28.77
CA ILE A 134 3.97 -23.80 29.59
C ILE A 134 2.77 -24.44 28.87
N GLU A 135 2.96 -24.96 27.66
CA GLU A 135 1.95 -25.52 26.75
C GLU A 135 0.70 -24.65 26.50
N LYS A 136 0.81 -23.31 26.62
CA LYS A 136 -0.31 -22.38 26.43
C LYS A 136 -0.28 -21.69 25.08
N THR A 137 -1.43 -21.66 24.42
CA THR A 137 -1.78 -20.66 23.41
C THR A 137 -2.40 -19.44 24.08
N ILE A 138 -1.96 -18.25 23.71
CA ILE A 138 -2.39 -16.95 24.27
C ILE A 138 -2.82 -16.08 23.08
N LYS A 139 -4.04 -15.49 23.11
CA LYS A 139 -4.37 -14.40 22.18
C LYS A 139 -3.68 -13.14 22.69
N ILE A 140 -2.99 -12.41 21.82
CA ILE A 140 -2.40 -11.13 22.20
C ILE A 140 -3.54 -10.08 22.23
N PRO A 141 -3.79 -9.41 23.36
CA PRO A 141 -4.82 -8.38 23.47
C PRO A 141 -4.36 -7.06 22.84
N ALA A 142 -5.31 -6.17 22.51
CA ALA A 142 -5.02 -4.85 21.95
C ALA A 142 -4.04 -4.03 22.82
N SER A 143 -4.19 -4.10 24.15
CA SER A 143 -3.29 -3.45 25.13
C SER A 143 -1.86 -3.99 25.16
N MET A 144 -1.55 -5.04 24.40
CA MET A 144 -0.18 -5.54 24.19
C MET A 144 0.36 -5.25 22.78
N MET A 145 -0.42 -4.67 21.85
CA MET A 145 0.06 -4.33 20.50
C MET A 145 1.30 -3.42 20.55
N LEU A 146 1.23 -2.35 21.36
CA LEU A 146 2.32 -1.40 21.61
C LEU A 146 3.59 -2.00 22.25
N GLN A 147 3.54 -3.23 22.78
CA GLN A 147 4.65 -3.79 23.54
C GLN A 147 5.73 -4.39 22.63
N SER A 148 7.00 -4.19 22.98
CA SER A 148 8.18 -4.76 22.33
C SER A 148 8.06 -6.26 22.06
N TRP A 149 7.95 -6.64 20.78
CA TRP A 149 7.83 -8.04 20.38
C TRP A 149 9.10 -8.81 20.72
N MET A 150 8.96 -9.83 21.57
CA MET A 150 10.06 -10.61 22.15
C MET A 150 11.22 -9.79 22.76
N GLY A 151 10.95 -8.55 23.18
CA GLY A 151 11.97 -7.63 23.72
C GLY A 151 12.82 -6.91 22.67
N SER A 152 12.38 -6.87 21.41
CA SER A 152 12.98 -6.07 20.33
C SER A 152 12.42 -4.64 20.26
N ASP A 153 12.87 -3.86 19.29
CA ASP A 153 12.32 -2.52 18.99
C ASP A 153 11.19 -2.53 17.96
N PHE A 154 10.84 -3.71 17.43
CA PHE A 154 9.53 -3.95 16.84
C PHE A 154 8.49 -4.16 17.94
N THR A 155 7.24 -3.81 17.65
CA THR A 155 6.07 -3.98 18.51
C THR A 155 5.29 -5.23 18.10
N ASN A 156 4.32 -5.67 18.90
CA ASN A 156 3.36 -6.69 18.44
C ASN A 156 2.44 -6.15 17.33
N ASP A 157 2.24 -4.83 17.26
CA ASP A 157 1.44 -4.16 16.23
C ASP A 157 2.07 -4.27 14.83
N ASP A 158 3.40 -4.11 14.76
CA ASP A 158 4.15 -4.21 13.49
C ASP A 158 3.89 -5.55 12.81
N LEU A 159 3.92 -6.66 13.57
CA LEU A 159 3.63 -8.01 13.07
C LEU A 159 2.17 -8.23 12.64
N VAL A 160 1.25 -7.34 13.05
CA VAL A 160 -0.16 -7.37 12.64
C VAL A 160 -0.39 -6.46 11.43
N ARG A 161 0.33 -5.33 11.30
CA ARG A 161 0.06 -4.26 10.33
C ARG A 161 1.15 -3.96 9.30
N GLU A 162 2.19 -4.78 9.20
CA GLU A 162 3.22 -4.71 8.16
C GLU A 162 2.66 -4.64 6.71
N SER A 163 1.41 -5.07 6.54
CA SER A 163 0.73 -5.31 5.25
C SER A 163 -0.61 -4.57 5.09
N SER A 164 -0.90 -3.51 5.85
CA SER A 164 -2.17 -2.75 5.79
C SER A 164 -2.01 -1.23 5.72
N ILE A 165 -0.84 -0.75 5.33
CA ILE A 165 -0.47 0.67 5.29
C ILE A 165 -1.38 1.48 4.33
N SER A 166 -1.71 0.97 3.14
CA SER A 166 -2.60 1.69 2.22
C SER A 166 -4.08 1.70 2.66
N GLU A 167 -4.49 0.73 3.48
CA GLU A 167 -5.81 0.69 4.11
C GLU A 167 -5.89 1.64 5.31
N ASP A 168 -4.93 1.58 6.23
CA ASP A 168 -4.93 2.34 7.49
C ASP A 168 -4.57 3.84 7.31
N TYR A 169 -3.82 4.21 6.27
CA TYR A 169 -3.28 5.57 6.09
C TYR A 169 -3.71 6.23 4.75
N LEU A 170 -3.76 7.57 4.76
CA LEU A 170 -3.80 8.44 3.58
C LEU A 170 -2.37 8.78 3.16
N ALA A 171 -2.02 8.60 1.88
CA ALA A 171 -0.64 8.73 1.39
C ALA A 171 -0.46 9.98 0.50
N GLU A 172 0.28 10.98 0.99
CA GLU A 172 0.54 12.26 0.31
C GLU A 172 2.00 12.32 -0.18
N LEU A 173 2.19 12.48 -1.49
CA LEU A 173 3.51 12.66 -2.10
C LEU A 173 4.05 14.06 -1.80
N GLN A 174 5.04 14.15 -0.91
CA GLN A 174 5.70 15.40 -0.51
C GLN A 174 6.75 15.88 -1.53
N GLY A 175 7.28 14.97 -2.35
CA GLY A 175 8.23 15.28 -3.40
C GLY A 175 8.94 14.03 -3.94
N GLU A 176 9.75 14.22 -4.98
CA GLU A 176 10.55 13.18 -5.60
C GLU A 176 11.92 13.73 -6.04
N ASP A 177 12.94 12.85 -6.09
CA ASP A 177 14.28 13.18 -6.58
C ASP A 177 14.87 12.02 -7.42
N GLU A 178 16.15 12.10 -7.78
CA GLU A 178 16.82 11.06 -8.59
C GLU A 178 16.89 9.69 -7.91
N THR A 179 16.81 9.65 -6.56
CA THR A 179 16.91 8.42 -5.76
C THR A 179 15.56 7.80 -5.44
N GLY A 180 14.49 8.60 -5.37
CA GLY A 180 13.20 8.10 -4.92
C GLY A 180 12.07 9.11 -4.76
N TYR A 181 11.06 8.68 -4.01
CA TYR A 181 9.87 9.43 -3.65
C TYR A 181 9.81 9.60 -2.13
N LEU A 182 9.38 10.78 -1.67
CA LEU A 182 9.10 11.05 -0.26
C LEU A 182 7.59 11.13 -0.05
N VAL A 183 7.03 10.16 0.66
CA VAL A 183 5.59 10.05 0.94
C VAL A 183 5.35 10.21 2.44
N ASP A 184 4.46 11.11 2.83
CA ASP A 184 3.87 11.10 4.17
C ASP A 184 2.60 10.27 4.17
N LEU A 185 2.40 9.53 5.26
CA LEU A 185 1.29 8.64 5.52
C LEU A 185 0.59 9.14 6.78
N HIS A 186 -0.65 9.61 6.66
CA HIS A 186 -1.45 10.13 7.77
C HIS A 186 -2.50 9.11 8.18
N ALA A 187 -2.59 8.76 9.46
CA ALA A 187 -3.58 7.82 9.96
C ALA A 187 -5.01 8.31 9.68
N ARG A 188 -5.91 7.41 9.25
CA ARG A 188 -7.34 7.73 9.13
C ARG A 188 -7.98 7.80 10.52
N GLU A 189 -9.01 8.62 10.69
CA GLU A 189 -9.66 8.87 12.00
C GLU A 189 -10.18 7.59 12.70
N GLU A 190 -10.62 6.59 11.91
CA GLU A 190 -11.10 5.30 12.43
C GLU A 190 -10.05 4.17 12.36
N ALA A 191 -8.84 4.44 11.83
CA ALA A 191 -7.79 3.43 11.73
C ALA A 191 -7.25 3.11 13.14
N PRO A 192 -7.26 1.84 13.59
CA PRO A 192 -6.91 1.49 14.98
C PRO A 192 -5.39 1.46 15.25
N VAL A 193 -4.63 2.35 14.60
CA VAL A 193 -3.17 2.37 14.50
C VAL A 193 -2.45 3.10 15.65
N VAL A 194 -1.12 2.93 15.68
CA VAL A 194 -0.21 3.45 16.71
C VAL A 194 0.46 4.77 16.32
N TRP A 195 0.68 4.99 15.02
CA TRP A 195 1.49 6.08 14.51
C TRP A 195 0.57 7.10 13.86
N SER A 196 0.57 8.35 14.34
CA SER A 196 -0.27 9.42 13.76
C SER A 196 0.14 9.72 12.31
N ARG A 197 1.46 9.66 12.09
CA ARG A 197 2.12 9.93 10.82
C ARG A 197 3.31 9.01 10.64
N ILE A 198 3.52 8.56 9.40
CA ILE A 198 4.73 7.84 8.98
C ILE A 198 5.30 8.58 7.78
N ARG A 199 6.62 8.85 7.74
CA ARG A 199 7.30 9.40 6.57
C ARG A 199 8.19 8.36 5.92
N MET A 200 7.86 7.95 4.70
CA MET A 200 8.55 6.91 3.95
C MET A 200 9.34 7.51 2.78
N HIS A 201 10.59 7.09 2.64
CA HIS A 201 11.35 7.26 1.41
C HIS A 201 11.36 5.95 0.62
N VAL A 202 10.98 6.00 -0.65
CA VAL A 202 10.77 4.85 -1.54
C VAL A 202 11.73 4.93 -2.72
N SER A 203 12.54 3.90 -2.95
CA SER A 203 13.48 3.81 -4.09
C SER A 203 12.72 3.76 -5.42
N ARG A 204 13.18 4.57 -6.39
CA ARG A 204 12.60 4.61 -7.73
C ARG A 204 12.84 3.34 -8.56
N ASP A 205 13.92 2.60 -8.27
CA ASP A 205 14.32 1.41 -9.05
C ASP A 205 13.40 0.20 -8.84
N HIS A 206 12.87 0.06 -7.62
CA HIS A 206 12.20 -1.17 -7.16
C HIS A 206 10.93 -0.93 -6.36
N TYR A 207 10.53 0.33 -6.11
CA TYR A 207 9.41 0.70 -5.22
C TYR A 207 9.52 0.06 -3.82
N LEU A 208 10.74 -0.17 -3.36
CA LEU A 208 11.04 -0.63 -2.00
C LEU A 208 11.29 0.57 -1.08
N PRO A 209 10.88 0.53 0.19
CA PRO A 209 11.29 1.54 1.15
C PRO A 209 12.82 1.50 1.32
N THR A 210 13.43 2.65 1.59
CA THR A 210 14.82 2.75 2.05
C THR A 210 14.88 3.26 3.49
N THR A 211 13.93 4.10 3.89
CA THR A 211 13.86 4.67 5.23
C THR A 211 12.42 5.00 5.59
N VAL A 212 11.95 4.53 6.75
CA VAL A 212 10.62 4.79 7.29
C VAL A 212 10.78 5.46 8.65
N ARG A 213 10.12 6.61 8.86
CA ARG A 213 10.17 7.39 10.11
C ARG A 213 8.78 7.40 10.74
N TYR A 214 8.67 6.97 11.99
CA TYR A 214 7.39 6.82 12.69
C TYR A 214 7.23 7.91 13.74
N TYR A 215 6.07 8.57 13.74
CA TYR A 215 5.74 9.69 14.62
C TYR A 215 4.53 9.37 15.51
N ASP A 216 4.50 9.91 16.74
CA ASP A 216 3.39 9.78 17.68
C ASP A 216 2.34 10.90 17.53
N GLU A 217 1.28 10.87 18.34
CA GLU A 217 0.19 11.87 18.33
C GLU A 217 0.65 13.32 18.59
N GLU A 218 1.84 13.52 19.15
CA GLU A 218 2.47 14.83 19.39
C GLU A 218 3.46 15.24 18.27
N ASP A 219 3.52 14.47 17.18
CA ASP A 219 4.48 14.56 16.06
C ASP A 219 5.96 14.37 16.47
N ASN A 220 6.24 13.75 17.63
CA ASN A 220 7.61 13.40 17.98
C ASN A 220 8.09 12.23 17.12
N LEU A 221 9.34 12.28 16.63
CA LEU A 221 9.96 11.15 15.95
C LEU A 221 10.31 10.05 16.98
N VAL A 222 9.59 8.93 16.94
CA VAL A 222 9.77 7.83 17.92
C VAL A 222 10.88 6.87 17.51
N ARG A 223 10.93 6.51 16.21
CA ARG A 223 11.87 5.51 15.66
C ARG A 223 12.04 5.66 14.15
N ILE A 224 13.16 5.14 13.65
CA ILE A 224 13.48 5.02 12.22
C ILE A 224 13.67 3.54 11.90
N LEU A 225 13.12 3.06 10.79
CA LEU A 225 13.42 1.75 10.20
C LEU A 225 14.14 1.98 8.86
N GLU A 226 15.40 1.55 8.79
CA GLU A 226 16.19 1.58 7.56
C GLU A 226 16.12 0.23 6.86
N TYR A 227 15.88 0.25 5.56
CA TYR A 227 15.87 -0.94 4.69
C TYR A 227 17.11 -0.88 3.81
N LEU A 228 17.97 -1.89 3.96
CA LEU A 228 19.36 -1.89 3.52
C LEU A 228 19.66 -3.15 2.69
N GLU A 229 20.73 -3.07 1.90
CA GLU A 229 21.25 -4.20 1.11
C GLU A 229 20.15 -4.89 0.28
N VAL A 230 19.57 -4.19 -0.71
CA VAL A 230 18.62 -4.81 -1.63
C VAL A 230 19.33 -5.89 -2.45
N ARG A 231 18.75 -7.10 -2.48
CA ARG A 231 19.26 -8.27 -3.21
C ARG A 231 18.12 -8.93 -3.99
N ARG A 232 18.45 -9.72 -5.00
CA ARG A 232 17.47 -10.49 -5.79
C ARG A 232 17.26 -11.88 -5.19
N TYR A 233 15.99 -12.24 -4.99
CA TYR A 233 15.53 -13.54 -4.51
C TYR A 233 14.51 -14.08 -5.53
N GLY A 234 14.90 -15.09 -6.32
CA GLY A 234 14.13 -15.48 -7.50
C GLY A 234 14.11 -14.36 -8.54
N GLU A 235 12.92 -13.94 -8.97
CA GLU A 235 12.72 -12.78 -9.85
C GLU A 235 12.55 -11.45 -9.10
N ARG A 236 12.34 -11.49 -7.78
CA ARG A 236 11.98 -10.33 -6.96
C ARG A 236 13.20 -9.66 -6.32
N PHE A 237 13.17 -8.34 -6.17
CA PHE A 237 14.15 -7.60 -5.36
C PHE A 237 13.62 -7.38 -3.95
N TYR A 238 14.48 -7.51 -2.94
CA TYR A 238 14.07 -7.41 -1.53
C TYR A 238 15.21 -6.86 -0.65
N PRO A 239 14.92 -5.99 0.35
CA PRO A 239 15.92 -5.53 1.30
C PRO A 239 16.34 -6.68 2.24
N SER A 240 17.60 -7.12 2.13
CA SER A 240 18.11 -8.28 2.87
C SER A 240 18.54 -7.98 4.31
N ARG A 241 18.59 -6.69 4.68
CA ARG A 241 18.99 -6.20 6.00
C ARG A 241 18.07 -5.06 6.42
N TRP A 242 17.41 -5.15 7.56
CA TRP A 242 16.60 -4.05 8.12
C TRP A 242 17.18 -3.60 9.46
N LEU A 243 17.11 -2.30 9.78
CA LEU A 243 17.67 -1.73 10.99
C LEU A 243 16.67 -0.77 11.66
N MET A 244 16.08 -1.21 12.78
CA MET A 244 15.19 -0.42 13.63
C MET A 244 16.00 0.36 14.67
N LEU A 245 15.88 1.69 14.64
CA LEU A 245 16.61 2.66 15.44
C LEU A 245 15.62 3.53 16.27
N PRO A 246 15.38 3.21 17.54
CA PRO A 246 14.64 4.07 18.45
C PRO A 246 15.32 5.42 18.64
N GLN A 247 14.54 6.50 18.69
CA GLN A 247 15.04 7.86 18.91
C GLN A 247 14.80 8.36 20.35
N SER A 248 14.06 7.62 21.17
CA SER A 248 13.78 8.02 22.56
C SER A 248 15.06 7.97 23.44
N PRO A 249 15.32 8.98 24.30
CA PRO A 249 16.60 9.08 25.03
C PRO A 249 16.90 7.90 25.98
N ASP A 250 15.87 7.28 26.54
CA ASP A 250 15.99 6.09 27.37
C ASP A 250 16.57 4.89 26.60
N LYS A 251 16.17 4.75 25.32
CA LYS A 251 16.63 3.73 24.38
C LYS A 251 17.91 4.10 23.60
N ALA A 252 18.55 5.25 23.84
CA ALA A 252 19.74 5.68 23.08
C ALA A 252 20.82 4.59 22.94
N GLY A 253 21.18 4.18 21.71
CA GLY A 253 22.11 3.08 21.47
C GLY A 253 21.50 1.67 21.62
N HIS A 254 20.18 1.57 21.65
CA HIS A 254 19.46 0.35 21.28
C HIS A 254 19.30 0.29 19.76
N GLN A 255 19.26 -0.91 19.22
CA GLN A 255 18.88 -1.17 17.84
C GLN A 255 18.37 -2.60 17.71
N THR A 256 17.46 -2.84 16.78
CA THR A 256 17.11 -4.19 16.33
C THR A 256 17.44 -4.32 14.85
N GLU A 257 18.30 -5.29 14.53
CA GLU A 257 18.72 -5.62 13.17
C GLU A 257 18.04 -6.92 12.73
N VAL A 258 17.45 -6.95 11.54
CA VAL A 258 16.88 -8.14 10.90
C VAL A 258 17.70 -8.45 9.65
N ILE A 259 18.05 -9.72 9.46
CA ILE A 259 18.83 -10.21 8.31
C ILE A 259 18.05 -11.36 7.67
N ILE A 260 17.75 -11.23 6.37
CA ILE A 260 17.02 -12.23 5.59
C ILE A 260 18.01 -13.28 5.07
N ASP A 261 18.16 -14.37 5.84
CA ASP A 261 19.05 -15.50 5.52
C ASP A 261 18.59 -16.20 4.22
N GLN A 262 17.27 -16.35 4.02
CA GLN A 262 16.65 -16.88 2.80
C GLN A 262 15.27 -16.24 2.59
N ALA A 263 14.89 -15.98 1.34
CA ALA A 263 13.51 -15.65 0.97
C ALA A 263 13.07 -16.48 -0.25
N VAL A 264 11.78 -16.83 -0.28
CA VAL A 264 11.04 -17.39 -1.41
C VAL A 264 9.69 -16.66 -1.44
N PHE A 265 9.20 -16.31 -2.62
CA PHE A 265 7.97 -15.53 -2.80
C PHE A 265 7.08 -16.20 -3.85
N ASP A 266 5.78 -15.95 -3.75
CA ASP A 266 4.78 -16.26 -4.79
C ASP A 266 4.69 -17.77 -5.14
N GLU A 267 4.97 -18.62 -4.15
CA GLU A 267 4.89 -20.09 -4.18
C GLU A 267 3.75 -20.61 -3.28
N GLU A 268 3.24 -21.82 -3.51
CA GLU A 268 2.13 -22.39 -2.72
C GLU A 268 2.56 -22.74 -1.27
N ILE A 269 1.83 -22.24 -0.27
CA ILE A 269 2.06 -22.51 1.16
C ILE A 269 0.89 -23.32 1.74
N ASP A 270 1.19 -24.45 2.38
CA ASP A 270 0.22 -25.33 3.06
C ASP A 270 -0.66 -24.55 4.06
N GLU A 271 -1.96 -24.46 3.79
CA GLU A 271 -2.95 -23.79 4.66
C GLU A 271 -2.92 -24.31 6.11
N ALA A 272 -2.41 -25.52 6.36
CA ALA A 272 -2.29 -26.05 7.70
C ALA A 272 -1.36 -25.24 8.63
N TYR A 273 -0.50 -24.36 8.10
CA TYR A 273 0.22 -23.33 8.89
C TYR A 273 -0.72 -22.28 9.49
N PHE A 274 -1.76 -21.87 8.77
CA PHE A 274 -2.64 -20.76 9.15
C PHE A 274 -3.81 -21.20 10.02
N SER A 275 -3.52 -22.02 11.04
CA SER A 275 -4.53 -22.57 11.96
C SER A 275 -4.08 -22.54 13.42
N LYS A 276 -5.02 -22.39 14.35
CA LYS A 276 -4.73 -22.43 15.81
C LYS A 276 -4.16 -23.77 16.29
N ARG A 277 -4.27 -24.83 15.46
CA ARG A 277 -3.63 -26.13 15.68
C ARG A 277 -2.16 -26.13 15.25
N ALA A 278 -1.80 -25.38 14.21
CA ALA A 278 -0.44 -25.19 13.70
C ALA A 278 0.53 -24.74 14.80
N LEU A 279 0.09 -23.78 15.62
CA LEU A 279 0.82 -23.21 16.74
C LEU A 279 1.50 -24.28 17.61
N LYS A 280 0.76 -25.33 18.01
CA LYS A 280 1.34 -26.46 18.75
C LYS A 280 1.98 -27.51 17.83
N ARG A 281 1.37 -27.82 16.67
CA ARG A 281 1.87 -28.82 15.70
C ARG A 281 3.32 -28.57 15.28
N PHE A 282 3.69 -27.33 15.00
CA PHE A 282 5.00 -26.95 14.48
C PHE A 282 5.97 -26.43 15.56
N SER A 283 5.63 -26.56 16.85
CA SER A 283 6.42 -26.04 17.97
C SER A 283 7.62 -26.91 18.41
N SER A 284 7.80 -28.08 17.81
CA SER A 284 8.87 -29.06 18.12
C SER A 284 10.09 -28.92 17.20
#